data_AF-A0A9P0KZ49-F1
#
_entry.id   AF-A0A9P0KZ49-F1
#
_cell.length_a   1.000
_cell.length_b   1.000
_cell.length_c   1.000
_cell.angle_alpha   90.00
_cell.angle_beta   90.00
_cell.angle_gamma   90.00
#
_symmetry.space_group_name_H-M   'P 1'
#
loop_
_entity.id
_entity.type
_entity.pdbx_description
1 polymer ?
#
loop_
_entity_poly.entity_id
_entity_poly.type
_entity_poly.pdbx_seq_one_letter_code
_entity_poly.pdbx_strand_id
1 'polypeptide(L)'
;MGKGKRRKGPAPVRPIITRRTYKCLPVAEIKKELEMIEIQLQGVERQGVRLEKIIRQKCEGSGDSNPDADLPIEVEDLILQLFDVVNEKNELFRKQTELMYLRRQQRLEEEHAEVEYQLRCLMYQPEANKTDSDKAREGQLLQRLIEVVEKRNEIVECLEADRIREVREDSSISDHISLYTTKRDEKSESDKSAREREKDKKKKHKTLKKLFKVDTVKHSAADESSNDASSKKNATLKKDKKRFALF
;
A
#
# COMPACT_ATOMS: atom_id res chain seq x y z
N MET A 1 -77.44 45.28 29.83
CA MET A 1 -75.99 45.04 29.98
C MET A 1 -75.61 43.76 29.23
N GLY A 2 -75.19 43.85 27.96
CA GLY A 2 -74.83 42.70 27.13
C GLY A 2 -73.36 42.33 27.29
N LYS A 3 -73.06 41.12 27.76
CA LYS A 3 -71.69 40.60 27.89
C LYS A 3 -71.16 40.24 26.49
N GLY A 4 -70.16 40.99 26.01
CA GLY A 4 -69.51 40.77 24.72
C GLY A 4 -68.85 39.39 24.65
N LYS A 5 -69.30 38.54 23.70
CA LYS A 5 -68.64 37.28 23.35
C LYS A 5 -67.29 37.60 22.72
N ARG A 6 -66.19 37.44 23.47
CA ARG A 6 -64.83 37.53 22.93
C ARG A 6 -64.67 36.43 21.88
N ARG A 7 -64.63 36.81 20.60
CA ARG A 7 -64.30 35.89 19.50
C ARG A 7 -62.82 35.54 19.65
N LYS A 8 -62.49 34.26 19.84
CA LYS A 8 -61.10 33.79 19.81
C LYS A 8 -60.55 34.05 18.40
N GLY A 9 -59.34 34.60 18.31
CA GLY A 9 -58.66 34.81 17.03
C GLY A 9 -58.38 33.48 16.32
N PRO A 10 -58.10 33.51 15.00
CA PRO A 10 -57.73 32.32 14.25
C PRO A 10 -56.51 31.64 14.88
N ALA A 11 -56.49 30.30 14.86
CA ALA A 11 -55.41 29.53 15.43
C ALA A 11 -54.07 29.89 14.76
N PRO A 12 -52.96 30.00 15.51
CA PRO A 12 -51.65 30.23 14.94
C PRO A 12 -51.32 29.17 13.88
N VAL A 13 -50.66 29.59 12.79
CA VAL A 13 -50.23 28.67 11.73
C VAL A 13 -49.27 27.67 12.35
N ARG A 14 -49.59 26.39 12.21
CA ARG A 14 -48.76 25.33 12.77
C ARG A 14 -47.46 25.20 11.96
N PRO A 15 -46.33 24.84 12.58
CA PRO A 15 -45.04 24.73 11.90
C PRO A 15 -45.07 23.72 10.74
N ILE A 16 -44.43 24.06 9.62
CA ILE A 16 -44.23 23.13 8.50
C ILE A 16 -43.14 22.14 8.88
N ILE A 17 -43.44 20.85 8.77
CA ILE A 17 -42.45 19.80 8.99
C ILE A 17 -41.53 19.76 7.76
N THR A 18 -40.24 20.01 7.96
CA THR A 18 -39.23 19.94 6.92
C THR A 18 -38.34 18.72 7.09
N ARG A 19 -37.90 18.15 5.97
CA ARG A 19 -36.93 17.06 5.93
C ARG A 19 -35.57 17.57 6.40
N ARG A 20 -34.85 16.75 7.18
CA ARG A 20 -33.45 17.06 7.53
C ARG A 20 -32.57 16.87 6.28
N THR A 21 -31.71 17.84 6.01
CA THR A 21 -30.72 17.76 4.93
C THR A 21 -29.39 17.31 5.50
N TYR A 22 -28.80 16.27 4.91
CA TYR A 22 -27.47 15.80 5.27
C TYR A 22 -26.44 16.22 4.22
N LYS A 23 -25.26 16.68 4.64
CA LYS A 23 -24.15 17.04 3.75
C LYS A 23 -23.20 15.85 3.66
N CYS A 24 -23.24 15.13 2.54
CA CYS A 24 -22.31 14.04 2.26
C CYS A 24 -21.65 14.26 0.89
N LEU A 25 -20.55 13.54 0.64
CA LEU A 25 -19.91 13.51 -0.68
C LEU A 25 -20.94 13.08 -1.75
N PRO A 26 -21.03 13.75 -2.90
CA PRO A 26 -21.98 13.37 -3.95
C PRO A 26 -21.82 11.91 -4.36
N VAL A 27 -22.93 11.19 -4.49
CA VAL A 27 -22.94 9.77 -4.95
C VAL A 27 -22.20 9.60 -6.29
N ALA A 28 -22.24 10.62 -7.14
CA ALA A 28 -21.51 10.64 -8.41
C ALA A 28 -19.99 10.62 -8.23
N GLU A 29 -19.47 11.28 -7.20
CA GLU A 29 -18.05 11.33 -6.88
C GLU A 29 -17.56 9.96 -6.36
N ILE A 30 -18.34 9.33 -5.46
CA ILE A 30 -18.06 7.97 -4.99
C ILE A 30 -18.03 6.98 -6.16
N LYS A 31 -19.02 7.03 -7.06
CA LYS A 31 -19.05 6.16 -8.25
C LYS A 31 -17.82 6.34 -9.13
N LYS A 32 -17.44 7.59 -9.38
CA LYS A 32 -16.25 7.92 -10.16
C LYS A 32 -14.98 7.38 -9.50
N GLU A 33 -14.83 7.53 -8.19
CA GLU A 33 -13.67 6.99 -7.47
C GLU A 33 -13.60 5.46 -7.53
N LEU A 34 -14.74 4.77 -7.41
CA LEU A 34 -14.79 3.31 -7.52
C LEU A 34 -14.38 2.82 -8.92
N GLU A 35 -14.83 3.50 -9.98
CA GLU A 35 -14.43 3.21 -11.36
C GLU A 35 -12.93 3.43 -11.56
N MET A 36 -12.37 4.50 -10.99
CA MET A 36 -10.93 4.75 -11.01
C MET A 36 -10.14 3.64 -10.29
N ILE A 37 -10.61 3.20 -9.12
CA ILE A 37 -10.00 2.09 -8.37
C ILE A 37 -10.04 0.79 -9.18
N GLU A 38 -11.15 0.50 -9.86
CA GLU A 38 -11.26 -0.69 -10.71
C GLU A 38 -10.20 -0.68 -11.84
N ILE A 39 -10.01 0.46 -12.50
CA ILE A 39 -8.97 0.62 -13.52
C ILE A 39 -7.57 0.43 -12.92
N GLN A 40 -7.32 0.98 -11.72
CA GLN A 40 -6.04 0.83 -11.02
C GLN A 40 -5.77 -0.63 -10.65
N LEU A 41 -6.76 -1.33 -10.08
CA LEU A 41 -6.66 -2.76 -9.73
C LEU A 41 -6.27 -3.60 -10.94
N GLN A 42 -6.89 -3.38 -12.10
CA GLN A 42 -6.51 -4.08 -13.34
C GLN A 42 -5.06 -3.79 -13.75
N GLY A 43 -4.58 -2.56 -13.53
CA GLY A 43 -3.19 -2.17 -13.76
C GLY A 43 -2.22 -2.94 -12.87
N VAL A 44 -2.49 -2.94 -11.56
CA VAL A 44 -1.73 -3.64 -10.53
C VAL A 44 -1.70 -5.15 -10.79
N GLU A 45 -2.83 -5.74 -11.18
CA GLU A 45 -2.88 -7.17 -11.55
C GLU A 45 -2.03 -7.50 -12.77
N ARG A 46 -2.10 -6.69 -13.84
CA ARG A 46 -1.24 -6.88 -15.01
C ARG A 46 0.25 -6.75 -14.65
N GLN A 47 0.61 -5.83 -13.77
CA GLN A 47 1.98 -5.67 -13.29
C GLN A 47 2.43 -6.88 -12.47
N GLY A 48 1.61 -7.35 -11.53
CA GLY A 48 1.89 -8.54 -10.72
C GLY A 48 2.11 -9.78 -11.58
N VAL A 49 1.23 -10.03 -12.56
CA VAL A 49 1.39 -11.16 -13.50
C VAL A 49 2.69 -11.07 -14.30
N ARG A 50 3.11 -9.87 -14.72
CA ARG A 50 4.40 -9.69 -15.42
C ARG A 50 5.59 -9.96 -14.51
N LEU A 51 5.60 -9.42 -13.29
CA LEU A 51 6.67 -9.63 -12.32
C LEU A 51 6.81 -11.11 -11.97
N GLU A 52 5.70 -11.77 -11.70
CA GLU A 52 5.67 -13.18 -11.34
C GLU A 52 6.27 -14.08 -12.44
N LYS A 53 5.92 -13.82 -13.71
CA LYS A 53 6.52 -14.52 -14.86
C LYS A 53 8.03 -14.33 -14.93
N ILE A 54 8.53 -13.12 -14.70
CA ILE A 54 9.96 -12.82 -14.72
C ILE A 54 10.66 -13.55 -13.57
N ILE A 55 10.08 -13.55 -12.37
CA ILE A 55 10.62 -14.26 -11.21
C ILE A 55 10.72 -15.76 -11.51
N ARG A 56 9.65 -16.40 -12.01
CA ARG A 56 9.68 -17.82 -12.39
C ARG A 56 10.76 -18.12 -13.41
N GLN A 57 10.83 -17.33 -14.48
CA GLN A 57 11.83 -17.53 -15.53
C GLN A 57 13.26 -17.44 -14.99
N LYS A 58 13.54 -16.49 -14.09
CA LYS A 58 14.86 -16.34 -13.47
C LYS A 58 15.19 -17.46 -12.48
N CYS A 59 14.20 -18.03 -11.80
CA CYS A 59 14.39 -19.16 -10.89
C CYS A 59 14.55 -20.50 -11.62
N GLU A 60 13.78 -20.74 -12.69
CA GLU A 60 13.83 -22.00 -13.47
C GLU A 60 15.10 -22.11 -14.34
N GLY A 61 15.76 -20.99 -14.65
CA GLY A 61 17.00 -20.94 -15.43
C GLY A 61 18.27 -21.34 -14.68
N SER A 62 18.25 -21.42 -13.34
CA SER A 62 19.40 -21.86 -12.54
C SER A 62 19.27 -23.36 -12.21
N GLY A 63 19.73 -24.21 -13.13
CA GLY A 63 19.69 -25.68 -13.02
C GLY A 63 20.56 -26.31 -11.91
N ASP A 64 20.94 -25.56 -10.88
CA ASP A 64 21.71 -26.01 -9.73
C ASP A 64 21.09 -25.45 -8.44
N SER A 65 19.85 -25.85 -8.17
CA SER A 65 19.08 -25.39 -7.01
C SER A 65 19.48 -26.20 -5.78
N ASN A 66 20.56 -25.76 -5.12
CA ASN A 66 20.82 -26.09 -3.73
C ASN A 66 19.83 -25.28 -2.87
N PRO A 67 18.91 -25.91 -2.13
CA PRO A 67 17.83 -25.20 -1.41
C PRO A 67 18.34 -24.28 -0.29
N ASP A 68 19.58 -24.46 0.16
CA ASP A 68 20.25 -23.62 1.16
C ASP A 68 21.09 -22.48 0.55
N ALA A 69 21.16 -22.38 -0.79
CA ALA A 69 21.86 -21.27 -1.45
C ALA A 69 20.97 -20.03 -1.50
N ASP A 70 21.54 -18.88 -1.16
CA ASP A 70 20.84 -17.60 -1.21
C ASP A 70 20.34 -17.27 -2.62
N LEU A 71 19.14 -16.67 -2.71
CA LEU A 71 18.59 -16.22 -3.98
C LEU A 71 19.52 -15.18 -4.63
N PRO A 72 19.63 -15.15 -5.97
CA PRO A 72 20.31 -14.06 -6.64
C PRO A 72 19.67 -12.72 -6.25
N ILE A 73 20.50 -11.71 -5.95
CA ILE A 73 20.05 -10.37 -5.52
C ILE A 73 19.01 -9.79 -6.49
N GLU A 74 19.13 -10.05 -7.80
CA GLU A 74 18.16 -9.61 -8.79
C GLU A 74 16.77 -10.24 -8.63
N VAL A 75 16.68 -11.48 -8.14
CA VAL A 75 15.40 -12.16 -7.87
C VAL A 75 14.82 -11.64 -6.57
N GLU A 76 15.64 -11.39 -5.55
CA GLU A 76 15.22 -10.74 -4.31
C GLU A 76 14.61 -9.35 -4.58
N ASP A 77 15.25 -8.53 -5.43
CA ASP A 77 14.73 -7.21 -5.80
C ASP A 77 13.40 -7.29 -6.58
N LEU A 78 13.18 -8.35 -7.36
CA LEU A 78 11.91 -8.58 -8.04
C LEU A 78 10.82 -9.03 -7.06
N ILE A 79 11.16 -9.82 -6.04
CA ILE A 79 10.24 -10.24 -4.98
C ILE A 79 9.80 -9.03 -4.15
N LEU A 80 10.72 -8.11 -3.83
CA LEU A 80 10.37 -6.85 -3.16
C LEU A 80 9.41 -6.01 -4.01
N GLN A 81 9.66 -5.88 -5.31
CA GLN A 81 8.72 -5.20 -6.22
C GLN A 81 7.35 -5.90 -6.30
N LEU A 82 7.31 -7.24 -6.22
CA LEU A 82 6.05 -7.98 -6.17
C LEU A 82 5.31 -7.71 -4.86
N PHE A 83 6.03 -7.57 -3.75
CA PHE A 83 5.46 -7.18 -2.46
C PHE A 83 4.81 -5.79 -2.54
N ASP A 84 5.47 -4.81 -3.14
CA ASP A 84 4.92 -3.46 -3.35
C ASP A 84 3.61 -3.48 -4.16
N VAL A 85 3.54 -4.33 -5.20
CA VAL A 85 2.33 -4.52 -6.01
C VAL A 85 1.18 -5.13 -5.20
N VAL A 86 1.48 -6.09 -4.32
CA VAL A 86 0.45 -6.67 -3.43
C VAL A 86 -0.02 -5.64 -2.42
N ASN A 87 0.90 -4.82 -1.88
CA ASN A 87 0.55 -3.75 -0.97
C ASN A 87 -0.35 -2.70 -1.64
N GLU A 88 0.01 -2.26 -2.86
CA GLU A 88 -0.83 -1.35 -3.64
C GLU A 88 -2.22 -1.94 -3.92
N LYS A 89 -2.30 -3.25 -4.23
CA LYS A 89 -3.57 -3.96 -4.40
C LYS A 89 -4.41 -3.91 -3.13
N ASN A 90 -3.81 -4.16 -1.97
CA ASN A 90 -4.49 -4.15 -0.68
C ASN A 90 -5.02 -2.75 -0.34
N GLU A 91 -4.21 -1.72 -0.51
CA GLU A 91 -4.62 -0.32 -0.30
C GLU A 91 -5.81 0.08 -1.18
N LEU A 92 -5.81 -0.33 -2.44
CA LEU A 92 -6.94 -0.11 -3.34
C LEU A 92 -8.23 -0.81 -2.85
N PHE A 93 -8.14 -2.04 -2.34
CA PHE A 93 -9.29 -2.74 -1.76
C PHE A 93 -9.78 -2.12 -0.46
N ARG A 94 -8.87 -1.66 0.41
CA ARG A 94 -9.22 -0.93 1.64
C ARG A 94 -10.01 0.33 1.28
N LYS A 95 -9.49 1.14 0.35
CA LYS A 95 -10.16 2.33 -0.15
C LYS A 95 -11.52 2.02 -0.81
N GLN A 96 -11.61 0.95 -1.62
CA GLN A 96 -12.87 0.53 -2.22
C GLN A 96 -13.92 0.18 -1.15
N THR A 97 -13.50 -0.53 -0.10
CA THR A 97 -14.37 -0.95 1.00
C THR A 97 -14.86 0.25 1.81
N GLU A 98 -13.98 1.20 2.12
CA GLU A 98 -14.35 2.47 2.76
C GLU A 98 -15.41 3.24 1.94
N LEU A 99 -15.21 3.37 0.62
CA LEU A 99 -16.17 4.01 -0.28
C LEU A 99 -17.52 3.27 -0.32
N MET A 100 -17.52 1.94 -0.23
CA MET A 100 -18.75 1.14 -0.11
C MET A 100 -19.50 1.43 1.20
N TYR A 101 -18.77 1.51 2.32
CA TYR A 101 -19.37 1.87 3.61
C TYR A 101 -19.93 3.29 3.62
N LEU A 102 -19.21 4.25 3.04
CA LEU A 102 -19.68 5.63 2.89
C LEU A 102 -20.98 5.70 2.08
N ARG A 103 -21.04 4.99 0.94
CA ARG A 103 -22.27 4.91 0.13
C ARG A 103 -23.42 4.27 0.89
N ARG A 104 -23.15 3.21 1.67
CA ARG A 104 -24.18 2.54 2.50
C ARG A 104 -24.68 3.49 3.60
N GLN A 105 -23.79 4.23 4.25
CA GLN A 105 -24.13 5.23 5.27
C GLN A 105 -25.06 6.31 4.69
N GLN A 106 -24.74 6.87 3.51
CA GLN A 106 -25.57 7.86 2.83
C GLN A 106 -26.99 7.37 2.60
N ARG A 107 -27.14 6.15 2.08
CA ARG A 107 -28.45 5.53 1.85
C ARG A 107 -29.24 5.39 3.15
N LEU A 108 -28.58 4.98 4.24
CA LEU A 108 -29.21 4.86 5.56
C LEU A 108 -29.62 6.22 6.12
N GLU A 109 -28.86 7.29 5.86
CA GLU A 109 -29.20 8.65 6.29
C GLU A 109 -30.37 9.24 5.49
N GLU A 110 -30.43 8.99 4.17
CA GLU A 110 -31.59 9.33 3.34
C GLU A 110 -32.84 8.61 3.82
N GLU A 111 -32.72 7.32 4.11
CA GLU A 111 -33.81 6.52 4.67
C GLU A 111 -34.25 7.04 6.05
N HIS A 112 -33.29 7.34 6.93
CA HIS A 112 -33.57 7.90 8.25
C HIS A 112 -34.35 9.21 8.14
N ALA A 113 -33.96 10.11 7.23
CA ALA A 113 -34.64 11.39 7.01
C ALA A 113 -36.06 11.22 6.45
N GLU A 114 -36.27 10.24 5.56
CA GLU A 114 -37.60 9.90 5.03
C GLU A 114 -38.52 9.34 6.13
N VAL A 115 -38.05 8.34 6.87
CA VAL A 115 -38.83 7.68 7.93
C VAL A 115 -39.16 8.67 9.05
N GLU A 116 -38.19 9.50 9.46
CA GLU A 116 -38.39 10.55 10.46
C GLU A 116 -39.44 11.57 9.99
N TYR A 117 -39.39 11.99 8.73
CA TYR A 117 -40.36 12.91 8.16
C TYR A 117 -41.77 12.35 8.21
N GLN A 118 -41.96 11.10 7.77
CA GLN A 118 -43.26 10.41 7.82
C GLN A 118 -43.79 10.29 9.25
N LEU A 119 -42.93 9.93 10.20
CA LEU A 119 -43.30 9.82 11.61
C LEU A 119 -43.74 11.17 12.17
N ARG A 120 -42.99 12.25 11.89
CA ARG A 120 -43.37 13.61 12.32
C ARG A 120 -44.71 14.05 11.74
N CYS A 121 -45.02 13.70 10.49
CA CYS A 121 -46.30 14.00 9.85
C CYS A 121 -47.47 13.32 10.58
N LEU A 122 -47.32 12.06 11.01
CA LEU A 122 -48.33 11.36 11.80
C LEU A 122 -48.46 11.95 13.21
N MET A 123 -47.33 12.24 13.87
CA MET A 123 -47.32 12.82 15.22
C MET A 123 -47.92 14.23 15.29
N TYR A 124 -47.99 14.94 14.17
CA TYR A 124 -48.62 16.25 14.09
C TYR A 124 -50.14 16.20 14.23
N GLN A 125 -50.75 15.06 13.91
CA GLN A 125 -52.17 14.80 14.11
C GLN A 125 -52.45 14.60 15.61
N PRO A 126 -53.41 15.33 16.21
CA PRO A 126 -53.77 15.14 17.61
C PRO A 126 -54.22 13.70 17.89
N GLU A 127 -53.86 13.16 19.07
CA GLU A 127 -54.22 11.79 19.49
C GLU A 127 -55.71 11.47 19.36
N ALA A 128 -56.59 12.44 19.65
CA ALA A 128 -58.03 12.29 19.52
C ALA A 128 -58.51 12.01 18.09
N ASN A 129 -57.70 12.37 17.09
CA ASN A 129 -58.01 12.18 15.68
C ASN A 129 -57.23 11.00 15.06
N LYS A 130 -56.35 10.33 15.81
CA LYS A 130 -55.55 9.21 15.29
C LYS A 130 -56.38 7.94 15.25
N THR A 131 -56.34 7.25 14.12
CA THR A 131 -56.90 5.90 13.99
C THR A 131 -55.94 4.86 14.56
N ASP A 132 -56.43 3.65 14.86
CA ASP A 132 -55.55 2.55 15.27
C ASP A 132 -54.54 2.17 14.19
N SER A 133 -54.89 2.38 12.91
CA SER A 133 -53.96 2.22 11.79
C SER A 133 -52.83 3.26 11.83
N ASP A 134 -53.12 4.50 12.24
CA ASP A 134 -52.09 5.55 12.35
C ASP A 134 -51.11 5.19 13.47
N LYS A 135 -51.62 4.75 14.63
CA LYS A 135 -50.79 4.30 15.76
C LYS A 135 -49.92 3.10 15.39
N ALA A 136 -50.48 2.12 14.68
CA ALA A 136 -49.72 0.97 14.19
C ALA A 136 -48.60 1.40 13.23
N ARG A 137 -48.89 2.35 12.33
CA ARG A 137 -47.89 2.91 11.41
C ARG A 137 -46.80 3.70 12.14
N GLU A 138 -47.13 4.50 13.16
CA GLU A 138 -46.15 5.18 14.00
C GLU A 138 -45.19 4.18 14.66
N GLY A 139 -45.73 3.07 15.20
CA GLY A 139 -44.93 1.99 15.77
C GLY A 139 -43.97 1.35 14.76
N GLN A 140 -44.45 1.08 13.54
CA GLN A 140 -43.61 0.53 12.46
C GLN A 140 -42.50 1.49 12.04
N LEU A 141 -42.80 2.78 11.89
CA LEU A 141 -41.82 3.80 11.53
C LEU A 141 -40.77 3.97 12.64
N LEU A 142 -41.18 3.93 13.91
CA LEU A 142 -40.26 3.98 15.04
C LEU A 142 -39.32 2.78 15.07
N GLN A 143 -39.86 1.56 14.89
CA GLN A 143 -39.05 0.35 14.78
C GLN A 143 -38.05 0.46 13.62
N ARG A 144 -38.51 0.99 12.47
CA ARG A 144 -37.64 1.20 11.32
C ARG A 144 -36.52 2.21 11.59
N LEU A 145 -36.78 3.29 12.34
CA LEU A 145 -35.73 4.24 12.74
C LEU A 145 -34.66 3.54 13.60
N ILE A 146 -35.08 2.70 14.55
CA ILE A 146 -34.15 1.93 15.40
C ILE A 146 -33.26 1.03 14.54
N GLU A 147 -33.86 0.23 13.64
CA GLU A 147 -33.10 -0.63 12.72
C GLU A 147 -32.10 0.14 11.85
N VAL A 148 -32.47 1.34 11.39
CA VAL A 148 -31.59 2.18 10.57
C VAL A 148 -30.41 2.68 11.42
N VAL A 149 -30.65 3.06 12.67
CA VAL A 149 -29.58 3.47 13.60
C VAL A 149 -28.65 2.29 13.93
N GLU A 150 -29.20 1.10 14.18
CA GLU A 150 -28.41 -0.12 14.40
C GLU A 150 -27.51 -0.43 13.19
N LYS A 151 -28.07 -0.39 11.96
CA LYS A 151 -27.28 -0.59 10.73
C LYS A 151 -26.19 0.46 10.51
N ARG A 152 -26.39 1.69 10.98
CA ARG A 152 -25.34 2.72 10.93
C ARG A 152 -24.26 2.44 11.98
N ASN A 153 -24.64 1.92 13.14
CA ASN A 153 -23.70 1.49 14.16
C ASN A 153 -22.84 0.30 13.68
N GLU A 154 -23.45 -0.69 13.00
CA GLU A 154 -22.72 -1.80 12.36
C GLU A 154 -21.61 -1.29 11.42
N ILE A 155 -21.86 -0.23 10.64
CA ILE A 155 -20.86 0.34 9.74
C ILE A 155 -19.67 0.88 10.55
N VAL A 156 -19.93 1.59 11.65
CA VAL A 156 -18.87 2.13 12.52
C VAL A 156 -18.05 1.00 13.15
N GLU A 157 -18.72 -0.05 13.63
CA GLU A 157 -18.06 -1.22 14.21
C GLU A 157 -17.20 -1.96 13.18
N CYS A 158 -17.69 -2.15 11.96
CA CYS A 158 -16.90 -2.76 10.89
C CYS A 158 -15.66 -1.93 10.54
N LEU A 159 -15.81 -0.61 10.35
CA LEU A 159 -14.68 0.27 10.03
C LEU A 159 -13.62 0.29 11.12
N GLU A 160 -14.03 0.28 12.40
CA GLU A 160 -13.05 0.22 13.50
C GLU A 160 -12.36 -1.16 13.57
N ALA A 161 -13.10 -2.25 13.35
CA ALA A 161 -12.52 -3.59 13.30
C ALA A 161 -11.50 -3.72 12.15
N ASP A 162 -11.81 -3.18 10.98
CA ASP A 162 -10.92 -3.13 9.82
C ASP A 162 -9.68 -2.30 10.14
N ARG A 163 -9.83 -1.08 10.67
CA ARG A 163 -8.72 -0.23 11.08
C ARG A 163 -7.75 -0.92 12.04
N ILE A 164 -8.26 -1.60 13.06
CA ILE A 164 -7.42 -2.33 14.04
C ILE A 164 -6.65 -3.47 13.37
N ARG A 165 -7.32 -4.20 12.46
CA ARG A 165 -6.73 -5.31 11.71
C ARG A 165 -5.61 -4.81 10.81
N GLU A 166 -5.86 -3.77 10.03
CA GLU A 166 -4.93 -3.17 9.08
C GLU A 166 -3.67 -2.65 9.79
N VAL A 167 -3.82 -1.90 10.88
CA VAL A 167 -2.67 -1.41 11.68
C VAL A 167 -1.78 -2.57 12.16
N ARG A 168 -2.38 -3.68 12.59
CA ARG A 168 -1.63 -4.86 13.03
C ARG A 168 -0.90 -5.53 11.87
N GLU A 169 -1.58 -5.71 10.75
CA GLU A 169 -1.00 -6.28 9.53
C GLU A 169 0.17 -5.44 9.04
N ASP A 170 -0.01 -4.12 8.96
CA ASP A 170 1.00 -3.17 8.48
C ASP A 170 2.22 -3.11 9.41
N SER A 171 2.00 -3.15 10.74
CA SER A 171 3.09 -3.24 11.72
C SER A 171 3.90 -4.53 11.52
N SER A 172 3.22 -5.67 11.41
CA SER A 172 3.87 -6.98 11.20
C SER A 172 4.68 -6.99 9.90
N ILE A 173 4.09 -6.48 8.81
CA ILE A 173 4.73 -6.34 7.51
C ILE A 173 5.98 -5.45 7.62
N SER A 174 5.85 -4.27 8.23
CA SER A 174 6.95 -3.32 8.38
C SER A 174 8.12 -3.93 9.16
N ASP A 175 7.83 -4.64 10.25
CA ASP A 175 8.84 -5.31 11.07
C ASP A 175 9.58 -6.39 10.27
N HIS A 176 8.84 -7.19 9.49
CA HIS A 176 9.42 -8.23 8.63
C HIS A 176 10.30 -7.64 7.52
N ILE A 177 9.86 -6.56 6.85
CA ILE A 177 10.63 -5.88 5.81
C ILE A 177 11.90 -5.28 6.41
N SER A 178 11.79 -4.57 7.54
CA SER A 178 12.92 -3.96 8.24
C SER A 178 13.98 -4.98 8.65
N LEU A 179 13.55 -6.12 9.17
CA LEU A 179 14.46 -7.22 9.52
C LEU A 179 15.14 -7.80 8.28
N TYR A 180 14.39 -7.96 7.18
CA TYR A 180 14.94 -8.47 5.91
C TYR A 180 15.98 -7.50 5.32
N THR A 181 15.69 -6.20 5.28
CA THR A 181 16.62 -5.18 4.76
C THR A 181 17.87 -5.09 5.63
N THR A 182 17.73 -5.12 6.96
CA THR A 182 18.88 -5.07 7.88
C THR A 182 19.81 -6.28 7.67
N LYS A 183 19.25 -7.49 7.57
CA LYS A 183 20.04 -8.71 7.29
C LYS A 183 20.74 -8.64 5.94
N ARG A 184 20.07 -8.10 4.91
CA ARG A 184 20.65 -7.92 3.57
C ARG A 184 21.84 -6.94 3.62
N ASP A 185 21.70 -5.84 4.34
CA ASP A 185 22.75 -4.82 4.46
C ASP A 185 23.96 -5.35 5.26
N GLU A 186 23.73 -6.03 6.39
CA GLU A 186 24.77 -6.69 7.19
C GLU A 186 25.56 -7.71 6.37
N LYS A 187 24.86 -8.51 5.56
CA LYS A 187 25.48 -9.46 4.64
C LYS A 187 26.34 -8.75 3.60
N SER A 188 25.83 -7.69 2.99
CA SER A 188 26.58 -6.90 2.00
C SER A 188 27.86 -6.27 2.57
N GLU A 189 27.85 -5.82 3.83
CA GLU A 189 29.02 -5.26 4.53
C GLU A 189 30.01 -6.35 4.94
N SER A 190 29.51 -7.51 5.38
CA SER A 190 30.37 -8.67 5.67
C SER A 190 31.13 -9.15 4.43
N ASP A 191 30.48 -9.22 3.26
CA ASP A 191 31.09 -9.62 2.00
C ASP A 191 32.13 -8.61 1.48
N LYS A 192 31.85 -7.30 1.63
CA LYS A 192 32.82 -6.24 1.32
C LYS A 192 34.06 -6.35 2.19
N SER A 193 33.88 -6.50 3.51
CA SER A 193 34.99 -6.62 4.46
C SER A 193 35.83 -7.89 4.24
N ALA A 194 35.20 -9.00 3.85
CA ALA A 194 35.89 -10.25 3.50
C ALA A 194 36.74 -10.09 2.24
N ARG A 195 36.21 -9.44 1.20
CA ARG A 195 36.95 -9.15 -0.05
C ARG A 195 38.13 -8.19 0.16
N GLU A 196 38.01 -7.21 1.05
CA GLU A 196 39.15 -6.33 1.40
C GLU A 196 40.26 -7.10 2.13
N ARG A 197 39.89 -7.93 3.12
CA ARG A 197 40.85 -8.79 3.84
C ARG A 197 41.56 -9.76 2.90
N GLU A 198 40.88 -10.29 1.89
CA GLU A 198 41.46 -11.20 0.90
C GLU A 198 42.44 -10.48 -0.07
N LYS A 199 42.09 -9.26 -0.51
CA LYS A 199 42.98 -8.40 -1.32
C LYS A 199 44.25 -8.02 -0.57
N ASP A 200 44.15 -7.74 0.72
CA ASP A 200 45.32 -7.41 1.55
C ASP A 200 46.20 -8.63 1.86
N LYS A 201 45.62 -9.82 2.01
CA LYS A 201 46.38 -11.08 2.06
C LYS A 201 47.14 -11.36 0.76
N LYS A 202 46.51 -11.14 -0.41
CA LYS A 202 47.16 -11.26 -1.74
C LYS A 202 48.29 -10.25 -1.94
N LYS A 203 48.14 -9.00 -1.45
CA LYS A 203 49.23 -8.00 -1.46
C LYS A 203 50.41 -8.42 -0.58
N LYS A 204 50.16 -8.91 0.64
CA LYS A 204 51.21 -9.40 1.57
C LYS A 204 51.97 -10.62 1.02
N HIS A 205 51.29 -11.54 0.35
CA HIS A 205 51.94 -12.68 -0.31
C HIS A 205 52.81 -12.25 -1.49
N LYS A 206 52.42 -11.20 -2.24
CA LYS A 206 53.21 -10.64 -3.35
C LYS A 206 54.45 -9.86 -2.87
N THR A 207 54.39 -9.21 -1.71
CA THR A 207 55.56 -8.54 -1.10
C THR A 207 56.54 -9.54 -0.50
N LEU A 208 56.07 -10.60 0.17
CA LEU A 208 56.93 -11.68 0.66
C LEU A 208 57.66 -12.40 -0.49
N LYS A 209 56.96 -12.74 -1.58
CA LYS A 209 57.60 -13.32 -2.79
C LYS A 209 58.64 -12.41 -3.47
N LYS A 210 58.56 -11.08 -3.27
CA LYS A 210 59.60 -10.14 -3.74
C LYS A 210 60.81 -10.11 -2.81
N LEU A 211 60.61 -10.24 -1.50
CA LEU A 211 61.70 -10.31 -0.52
C LEU A 211 62.54 -11.58 -0.68
N PHE A 212 61.90 -12.74 -0.91
CA PHE A 212 62.60 -14.01 -1.14
C PHE A 212 63.27 -14.15 -2.53
N LYS A 213 63.11 -13.16 -3.42
CA LYS A 213 63.74 -13.15 -4.76
C LYS A 213 65.07 -12.39 -4.80
N VAL A 214 65.56 -11.90 -3.66
CA VAL A 214 66.78 -11.10 -3.56
C VAL A 214 68.02 -11.93 -3.17
N ASP A 215 67.87 -13.17 -2.69
CA ASP A 215 69.01 -13.97 -2.18
C ASP A 215 69.42 -15.16 -3.05
N THR A 216 69.16 -15.11 -4.36
CA THR A 216 69.79 -16.05 -5.29
C THR A 216 70.34 -15.30 -6.50
N VAL A 217 71.58 -14.80 -6.36
CA VAL A 217 72.70 -14.88 -7.35
C VAL A 217 73.88 -14.05 -6.81
N LYS A 218 74.92 -14.72 -6.28
CA LYS A 218 76.34 -14.45 -6.63
C LYS A 218 77.28 -15.53 -6.06
N HIS A 219 77.68 -16.49 -6.89
CA HIS A 219 79.05 -17.01 -6.97
C HIS A 219 79.17 -18.02 -8.13
N SER A 220 79.63 -17.55 -9.29
CA SER A 220 80.72 -18.15 -10.08
C SER A 220 80.88 -17.39 -11.40
N ALA A 221 82.12 -17.34 -11.87
CA ALA A 221 82.66 -16.51 -12.94
C ALA A 221 82.45 -17.10 -14.34
N ALA A 222 82.67 -16.24 -15.37
CA ALA A 222 83.13 -16.45 -16.76
C ALA A 222 82.70 -17.76 -17.49
N ASP A 223 82.17 -17.76 -18.70
CA ASP A 223 82.75 -17.20 -19.92
C ASP A 223 81.77 -17.33 -21.12
N GLU A 224 82.03 -16.52 -22.15
CA GLU A 224 81.70 -16.61 -23.59
C GLU A 224 80.30 -17.00 -24.18
N SER A 225 79.87 -16.12 -25.11
CA SER A 225 79.39 -16.40 -26.49
C SER A 225 77.87 -16.44 -26.84
N SER A 226 77.52 -15.46 -27.68
CA SER A 226 76.65 -15.49 -28.87
C SER A 226 75.12 -15.27 -28.77
N ASN A 227 74.68 -14.27 -29.58
CA ASN A 227 73.49 -14.23 -30.47
C ASN A 227 72.08 -14.42 -29.86
N ASP A 228 70.98 -13.78 -30.26
CA ASP A 228 70.56 -12.98 -31.42
C ASP A 228 69.24 -12.23 -31.05
N ALA A 229 68.88 -11.24 -31.87
CA ALA A 229 67.60 -10.58 -32.14
C ALA A 229 66.34 -10.94 -31.30
N SER A 230 65.46 -10.04 -30.89
CA SER A 230 64.74 -9.07 -31.75
C SER A 230 63.75 -8.23 -30.93
N SER A 231 63.58 -6.99 -31.39
CA SER A 231 62.61 -5.97 -30.98
C SER A 231 61.15 -6.44 -30.93
N LYS A 232 60.35 -5.83 -30.02
CA LYS A 232 59.14 -5.08 -30.39
C LYS A 232 58.64 -4.19 -29.24
N LYS A 233 58.59 -2.89 -29.54
CA LYS A 233 58.04 -1.79 -28.73
C LYS A 233 56.55 -1.57 -29.03
N ASN A 234 55.95 -0.70 -28.21
CA ASN A 234 54.76 0.15 -28.43
C ASN A 234 53.45 -0.37 -27.84
N ALA A 235 52.53 0.46 -27.31
CA ALA A 235 52.55 1.85 -26.88
C ALA A 235 51.23 2.10 -26.12
N THR A 236 51.28 3.03 -25.16
CA THR A 236 50.17 3.60 -24.41
C THR A 236 49.29 4.50 -25.26
N LEU A 237 47.95 4.41 -25.14
CA LEU A 237 47.03 5.51 -25.44
C LEU A 237 45.87 5.55 -24.43
N LYS A 238 45.85 6.62 -23.62
CA LYS A 238 44.70 7.08 -22.84
C LYS A 238 43.74 7.83 -23.78
N LYS A 239 42.42 7.68 -23.61
CA LYS A 239 41.44 8.67 -24.10
C LYS A 239 40.35 8.92 -23.07
N ASP A 240 40.04 10.20 -22.96
CA ASP A 240 39.25 10.87 -21.93
C ASP A 240 37.73 10.69 -22.04
N LYS A 241 37.09 10.97 -20.89
CA LYS A 241 35.66 11.12 -20.62
C LYS A 241 34.98 12.11 -21.58
N LYS A 242 33.74 11.80 -21.98
CA LYS A 242 32.66 12.80 -22.10
C LYS A 242 31.33 12.25 -21.60
N ARG A 243 30.71 13.03 -20.71
CA ARG A 243 29.32 12.93 -20.25
C ARG A 243 28.37 13.28 -21.38
N PHE A 244 27.20 12.65 -21.42
CA PHE A 244 26.00 13.21 -22.05
C PHE A 244 24.84 13.06 -21.07
N ALA A 245 24.17 14.17 -20.79
CA ALA A 245 22.86 14.23 -20.15
C ALA A 245 21.81 14.35 -21.27
N LEU A 246 20.64 13.74 -21.10
CA LEU A 246 19.47 14.04 -21.90
C LEU A 246 18.32 14.43 -20.98
N PHE A 247 17.73 15.58 -21.32
CA PHE A 247 16.33 15.89 -21.12
C PHE A 247 15.46 14.92 -21.93
#